data_AF-A0A266ND55-F1
#
_entry.id   AF-A0A266ND55-F1
#
_cell.length_a   1.000
_cell.length_b   1.000
_cell.length_c   1.000
_cell.angle_alpha   90.00
_cell.angle_beta   90.00
_cell.angle_gamma   90.00
#
_symmetry.space_group_name_H-M   'P 1'
#
loop_
_entity.id
_entity.type
_entity.pdbx_description
1 polymer ?
#
loop_
_entity_poly.entity_id
_entity_poly.type
_entity_poly.pdbx_seq_one_letter_code
_entity_poly.pdbx_strand_id
1 'polypeptide(L)' 'MNIELQCSKCGCKDFQHPDDLNDESTITCNDCGASAPYGEVREQAITKAKEFIDGKLGNLFKGS' A
#
# COMPACT_ATOMS: atom_id res chain seq x y z
N MET A 1 4.17 -13.25 4.19
CA MET A 1 3.37 -12.16 3.61
C MET A 1 4.34 -11.10 3.13
N ASN A 2 4.58 -11.00 1.82
CA ASN A 2 5.37 -9.92 1.25
C ASN A 2 4.37 -8.84 0.84
N ILE A 3 4.32 -7.73 1.58
CA ILE A 3 3.47 -6.59 1.21
C ILE A 3 4.24 -5.85 0.14
N GLU A 4 4.00 -6.20 -1.13
CA GLU A 4 4.58 -5.50 -2.26
C GLU A 4 3.87 -4.15 -2.40
N LEU A 5 4.61 -3.07 -2.17
CA LEU A 5 4.12 -1.71 -2.38
C LEU A 5 3.86 -1.52 -3.89
N GLN A 6 2.61 -1.28 -4.27
CA GLN A 6 2.22 -1.00 -5.65
C GLN A 6 1.56 0.37 -5.72
N CYS A 7 1.82 1.09 -6.80
CA CYS A 7 1.27 2.42 -6.97
C CYS A 7 -0.24 2.32 -7.17
N SER A 8 -1.05 2.93 -6.30
CA SER A 8 -2.50 2.91 -6.44
C SER A 8 -3.00 3.56 -7.74
N LYS A 9 -2.17 4.39 -8.40
CA LYS A 9 -2.49 5.05 -9.68
C LYS A 9 -2.20 4.19 -10.90
N CYS A 10 -1.01 3.62 -11.00
CA CYS A 10 -0.57 2.90 -12.21
C CYS A 10 -0.21 1.42 -11.98
N GLY A 11 -0.16 0.95 -10.73
CA GLY A 11 0.23 -0.42 -10.38
C GLY A 11 1.73 -0.70 -10.46
N CYS A 12 2.55 0.31 -10.78
CA CYS A 12 3.99 0.12 -10.84
C CYS A 12 4.59 -0.11 -9.45
N LYS A 13 5.69 -0.86 -9.41
CA LYS A 13 6.48 -1.17 -8.21
C LYS A 13 7.75 -0.32 -8.09
N ASP A 14 7.99 0.52 -9.09
CA ASP A 14 9.16 1.38 -9.16
C ASP A 14 8.84 2.74 -8.52
N PHE A 15 9.42 2.95 -7.35
CA PHE A 15 9.26 4.17 -6.59
C PHE A 15 10.63 4.75 -6.29
N GLN A 16 10.76 6.04 -6.57
CA GLN A 16 11.85 6.83 -6.07
C GLN A 16 11.57 7.15 -4.60
N HIS A 17 12.42 6.65 -3.72
CA HIS A 17 12.40 6.96 -2.30
C HIS A 17 13.78 7.48 -1.88
N PRO A 18 13.85 8.37 -0.88
CA PRO A 18 15.11 8.76 -0.28
C PRO A 18 15.76 7.54 0.42
N ASP A 19 17.08 7.55 0.57
CA ASP A 19 17.81 6.55 1.37
C ASP A 19 17.27 6.47 2.82
N ASP A 20 16.83 7.61 3.35
CA ASP A 20 16.21 7.71 4.69
C ASP A 20 14.68 7.66 4.59
N LEU A 21 14.13 6.45 4.63
CA LEU A 21 12.69 6.19 4.68
C LEU A 21 12.16 6.43 6.09
N ASN A 22 11.70 7.65 6.35
CA ASN A 22 10.94 8.02 7.55
C ASN A 22 9.44 8.15 7.24
N ASP A 23 8.59 8.17 8.26
CA ASP A 23 7.13 8.27 8.08
C ASP A 23 6.69 9.55 7.34
N GLU A 24 7.49 10.63 7.46
CA GLU A 24 7.32 11.89 6.72
C GLU A 24 7.94 11.87 5.31
N SER A 25 8.76 10.87 4.99
CA SER A 25 9.44 10.78 3.70
C SER A 25 8.41 10.60 2.59
N THR A 26 8.48 11.47 1.58
CA THR A 26 7.60 11.38 0.41
C THR A 26 8.22 10.45 -0.62
N ILE A 27 7.46 9.45 -1.04
CA ILE A 27 7.84 8.56 -2.14
C ILE A 27 7.16 9.02 -3.42
N THR A 28 7.87 8.92 -4.54
CA THR A 28 7.34 9.29 -5.85
C THR A 28 7.40 8.10 -6.79
N CYS A 29 6.28 7.77 -7.42
CA CYS A 29 6.25 6.73 -8.44
C CYS A 29 6.98 7.21 -9.69
N ASN A 30 8.00 6.47 -10.13
CA ASN A 30 8.77 6.82 -11.34
C ASN A 30 7.95 6.69 -12.63
N ASP A 31 6.89 5.89 -12.59
CA ASP A 31 6.11 5.53 -13.78
C ASP A 31 5.03 6.57 -14.10
N CYS A 32 4.26 6.99 -13.08
CA CYS A 32 3.17 7.96 -13.24
C CYS A 32 3.45 9.34 -12.63
N GLY A 33 4.58 9.51 -11.93
CA GLY A 33 4.95 10.75 -11.26
C GLY A 33 4.13 11.07 -10.00
N ALA A 34 3.32 10.12 -9.51
CA ALA A 34 2.52 10.33 -8.31
C ALA A 34 3.41 10.35 -7.06
N SER A 35 3.37 11.44 -6.30
CA SER A 35 4.08 11.60 -5.03
C SER A 35 3.13 11.54 -3.85
N ALA A 36 3.47 10.77 -2.81
CA ALA A 36 2.69 10.68 -1.58
C ALA A 36 3.61 10.40 -0.37
N PRO A 37 3.24 10.87 0.83
CA PRO A 37 3.98 10.55 2.06
C PRO A 37 3.95 9.04 2.32
N TYR A 38 5.10 8.46 2.65
CA TYR A 38 5.27 7.03 2.86
C TYR A 38 4.35 6.49 3.94
N GLY A 39 4.18 7.24 5.05
CA GLY A 39 3.23 6.89 6.11
C GLY A 39 1.82 6.67 5.57
N GLU A 40 1.34 7.56 4.70
CA GLU A 40 0.00 7.47 4.12
C GLU A 40 -0.13 6.30 3.13
N VAL A 41 0.89 6.06 2.29
CA VAL A 41 0.88 4.91 1.36
C VAL A 41 0.90 3.59 2.14
N ARG A 42 1.68 3.51 3.21
CA ARG A 42 1.75 2.35 4.10
C ARG A 42 0.43 2.12 4.82
N GLU A 43 -0.19 3.16 5.37
CA GLU A 43 -1.50 3.07 6.02
C GLU A 43 -2.60 2.64 5.05
N GLN A 44 -2.61 3.17 3.82
CA GLN A 44 -3.55 2.74 2.80
C GLN A 44 -3.34 1.27 2.41
N ALA A 45 -2.09 0.83 2.25
CA ALA A 45 -1.77 -0.57 1.95
C ALA A 45 -2.22 -1.51 3.09
N ILE A 46 -1.95 -1.14 4.35
CA ILE A 46 -2.39 -1.90 5.52
C ILE A 46 -3.93 -1.92 5.62
N THR A 47 -4.58 -0.78 5.43
CA THR A 47 -6.05 -0.67 5.45
C THR A 47 -6.68 -1.57 4.41
N LYS A 48 -6.19 -1.53 3.16
CA LYS A 48 -6.66 -2.40 2.08
C LYS A 48 -6.43 -3.87 2.37
N ALA A 49 -5.26 -4.22 2.93
CA ALA A 49 -4.99 -5.60 3.35
C ALA A 49 -5.95 -6.03 4.48
N LYS A 50 -6.22 -5.15 5.45
CA LYS A 50 -7.17 -5.41 6.54
C LYS A 50 -8.58 -5.61 6.02
N GLU A 51 -9.08 -4.71 5.17
CA GLU A 51 -10.41 -4.84 4.54
C GLU A 51 -10.54 -6.14 3.74
N PHE A 52 -9.48 -6.50 2.99
CA PHE A 52 -9.46 -7.74 2.22
C PHE A 52 -9.50 -8.99 3.13
N ILE A 53 -8.79 -8.96 4.26
CA ILE A 53 -8.80 -10.05 5.25
C ILE A 53 -10.16 -10.10 5.97
N ASP A 54 -10.68 -8.97 6.41
CA ASP A 54 -11.94 -8.87 7.16
C ASP A 54 -13.14 -9.28 6.31
N GLY A 55 -13.22 -8.79 5.07
CA GLY A 55 -14.26 -9.17 4.12
C GLY A 55 -14.19 -10.66 3.72
N LYS A 56 -12.98 -11.23 3.62
CA LYS A 56 -12.80 -12.65 3.29
C LYS A 56 -13.06 -13.56 4.49
N LEU A 57 -12.70 -13.15 5.71
CA LEU A 57 -13.04 -13.87 6.94
C LEU A 57 -14.54 -13.84 7.25
N GLY A 58 -15.20 -12.69 7.08
CA GLY A 58 -16.65 -12.56 7.27
C GLY A 58 -17.46 -13.45 6.33
N ASN A 59 -16.99 -13.65 5.09
CA ASN A 59 -17.63 -14.55 4.12
C ASN A 59 -17.32 -16.04 4.38
N LEU A 60 -16.24 -16.36 5.10
CA LEU A 60 -15.90 -17.73 5.50
C LEU A 60 -16.58 -18.16 6.80
N PHE A 61 -16.83 -17.25 7.74
CA PHE A 61 -17.55 -17.53 8.99
C PHE A 61 -19.09 -17.59 8.85
N LYS A 62 -19.65 -17.11 7.72
CA LYS A 62 -21.09 -17.23 7.40
C LYS A 62 -21.45 -18.56 6.73
N GLY A 63 -20.61 -19.57 6.89
CA GLY A 63 -20.78 -20.92 6.32
C GLY A 63 -20.60 -22.05 7.33
N SER A 64 -20.80 -21.80 8.63
CA SER A 64 -20.91 -22.85 9.66
C SER A 64 -22.34 -22.99 10.15
#